data_AF-A0AA38RX28-F1
#
_entry.id   AF-A0AA38RX28-F1
#
_cell.length_a   1.000
_cell.length_b   1.000
_cell.length_c   1.000
_cell.angle_alpha   90.00
_cell.angle_beta   90.00
_cell.angle_gamma   90.00
#
_symmetry.space_group_name_H-M   'P 1'
#
loop_
_entity.id
_entity.type
_entity.pdbx_description
1 polymer ?
#
loop_
_entity_poly.entity_id
_entity_poly.type
_entity_poly.pdbx_seq_one_letter_code
_entity_poly.pdbx_strand_id
1 'polypeptide(L)'
;MQMLASQRSRQSPEESARSEPPWSKWYQPGSEDDAAIYVSALQKCKDVNEQLNSQPWWDDQLGLVASKVVESSPIRLKKPRLYDAAWVESLIAKERNKAKDKQESKPEVLQKVSSFANGVIKVATQIKPVIDIFVPQSPEYTVPYACLWIIFQGVTSRKEKSDSVLGLITSLSEDLPLLETYKDLFPNDEMKRALAEFYLHILDLLWRLSKYYSHNFFKQLTDAMLPRTKYNFSIYLKNTKKSATRLKTLCEAGHITEQRYIRDRIEILDSEIRLLSQQLQATRLARHYTSELIDAWHDDMGDIEDELRIWQALRFFTDMRDHWSQNGILPCVAEWRKLCDESKNSILWVSSESNGRQSWLTEFSIDLIGVCRSQGQLITFAMCDRPDSVRWTPQQLLKQLVAQLLNETPSLTVSAPDVFNARKFRMATSFDSAFKLLHSIVRILGSLVIVIDRLDMCTPDPDAKHASIVEALSLLVSAHAASLRVIITTAQVVSPLALPGLPISFATINTRRRPRRRET
;
A
#
# COMPACT_ATOMS: atom_id res chain seq x y z
N MET A 1 -35.70 -35.31 -5.71
CA MET A 1 -34.63 -35.10 -6.72
C MET A 1 -33.96 -33.78 -6.40
N GLN A 2 -33.04 -33.77 -5.44
CA GLN A 2 -31.58 -33.93 -5.56
C GLN A 2 -30.85 -32.68 -6.10
N MET A 3 -30.18 -32.03 -5.14
CA MET A 3 -28.91 -31.31 -5.20
C MET A 3 -28.71 -30.15 -6.19
N LEU A 4 -28.46 -28.96 -5.63
CA LEU A 4 -27.14 -28.31 -5.65
C LEU A 4 -27.15 -27.09 -4.70
N ALA A 5 -26.60 -27.30 -3.49
CA ALA A 5 -26.26 -26.23 -2.56
C ALA A 5 -24.82 -25.78 -2.82
N SER A 6 -24.66 -24.57 -3.35
CA SER A 6 -23.37 -23.91 -3.56
C SER A 6 -22.87 -23.32 -2.24
N GLN A 7 -22.06 -24.06 -1.49
CA GLN A 7 -21.27 -23.54 -0.38
C GLN A 7 -20.15 -22.64 -0.92
N ARG A 8 -20.34 -21.32 -0.83
CA ARG A 8 -19.23 -20.35 -0.89
C ARG A 8 -18.52 -20.35 0.47
N SER A 9 -17.36 -21.01 0.52
CA SER A 9 -16.36 -20.85 1.57
C SER A 9 -15.89 -19.39 1.60
N ARG A 10 -16.29 -18.66 2.66
CA ARG A 10 -15.66 -17.40 3.05
C ARG A 10 -14.35 -17.76 3.76
N GLN A 11 -13.24 -17.69 3.04
CA GLN A 11 -11.92 -17.62 3.69
C GLN A 11 -11.79 -16.25 4.36
N SER A 12 -11.66 -16.27 5.68
CA SER A 12 -11.34 -15.14 6.54
C SER A 12 -9.93 -14.61 6.24
N PRO A 13 -9.72 -13.31 5.98
CA PRO A 13 -8.40 -12.75 5.69
C PRO A 13 -7.57 -12.42 6.95
N GLU A 14 -7.74 -13.14 8.06
CA GLU A 14 -7.11 -12.78 9.36
C GLU A 14 -6.00 -13.73 9.84
N GLU A 15 -5.64 -14.77 9.09
CA GLU A 15 -4.52 -15.66 9.46
C GLU A 15 -3.34 -15.56 8.49
N SER A 16 -2.47 -14.56 8.69
CA SER A 16 -1.00 -14.69 8.55
C SER A 16 -0.27 -13.37 8.78
N ALA A 17 -0.49 -12.76 9.94
CA ALA A 17 0.50 -11.83 10.50
C ALA A 17 0.98 -12.38 11.85
N ARG A 18 1.45 -13.64 11.85
CA ARG A 18 2.39 -14.05 12.90
C ARG A 18 3.62 -13.21 12.67
N SER A 19 3.80 -12.16 13.47
CA SER A 19 5.00 -11.34 13.45
C SER A 19 6.18 -12.29 13.62
N GLU A 20 6.89 -12.57 12.55
CA GLU A 20 8.13 -13.30 12.65
C GLU A 20 9.02 -12.57 13.67
N PRO A 21 9.76 -13.31 14.52
CA PRO A 21 10.63 -12.68 15.50
C PRO A 21 11.56 -11.69 14.77
N PRO A 22 11.86 -10.51 15.34
CA PRO A 22 12.56 -9.41 14.65
C PRO A 22 13.91 -9.80 14.02
N TRP A 23 14.47 -10.95 14.40
CA TRP A 23 15.69 -11.54 13.85
C TRP A 23 15.51 -12.20 12.48
N SER A 24 14.30 -12.59 12.05
CA SER A 24 14.08 -13.24 10.74
C SER A 24 14.32 -12.30 9.55
N LYS A 25 14.19 -10.98 9.75
CA LYS A 25 14.57 -9.96 8.76
C LYS A 25 16.09 -9.84 8.57
N TRP A 26 16.86 -10.23 9.59
CA TRP A 26 18.32 -10.10 9.62
C TRP A 26 19.06 -11.37 9.18
N TYR A 27 18.37 -12.49 9.23
CA TYR A 27 18.90 -13.80 8.86
C TYR A 27 17.97 -14.41 7.83
N GLN A 28 18.39 -14.38 6.57
CA GLN A 28 17.76 -15.17 5.51
C GLN A 28 18.52 -16.50 5.40
N PRO A 29 18.03 -17.60 6.01
CA PRO A 29 18.69 -18.90 5.87
C PRO A 29 18.79 -19.27 4.38
N GLY A 30 20.01 -19.30 3.85
CA GLY A 30 20.30 -19.58 2.44
C GLY A 30 21.16 -18.54 1.72
N SER A 31 21.33 -17.32 2.27
CA SER A 31 22.34 -16.38 1.74
C SER A 31 23.74 -16.83 2.11
N GLU A 32 24.59 -17.13 1.11
CA GLU A 32 25.98 -17.54 1.31
C GLU A 32 26.78 -16.50 2.11
N ASP A 33 26.47 -15.22 1.91
CA ASP A 33 27.13 -14.09 2.59
C ASP A 33 26.76 -14.00 4.08
N ASP A 34 25.48 -14.16 4.42
CA ASP A 34 25.04 -14.20 5.82
C ASP A 34 25.69 -15.39 6.54
N ALA A 35 25.74 -16.56 5.91
CA ALA A 35 26.40 -17.73 6.47
C ALA A 35 27.88 -17.48 6.79
N ALA A 36 28.63 -16.85 5.88
CA ALA A 36 30.04 -16.53 6.11
C ALA A 36 30.27 -15.57 7.28
N ILE A 37 29.45 -14.51 7.39
CA ILE A 37 29.54 -13.53 8.48
C ILE A 37 29.27 -14.21 9.84
N TYR A 38 28.20 -15.01 9.91
CA TYR A 38 27.83 -15.71 11.14
C TYR A 38 28.85 -16.79 11.52
N VAL A 39 29.38 -17.55 10.55
CA VAL A 39 30.42 -18.56 10.81
C VAL A 39 31.66 -17.90 11.39
N SER A 40 32.11 -16.77 10.83
CA SER A 40 33.23 -16.00 11.36
C SER A 40 32.98 -15.51 12.78
N ALA A 41 31.80 -14.95 13.04
CA ALA A 41 31.43 -14.45 14.37
C ALA A 41 31.34 -15.58 15.41
N LEU A 42 30.68 -16.68 15.04
CA LEU A 42 30.54 -17.88 15.87
C LEU A 42 31.90 -18.51 16.17
N GLN A 43 32.77 -18.62 15.16
CA GLN A 43 34.11 -19.17 15.34
C GLN A 43 34.91 -18.32 16.34
N LYS A 44 34.88 -17.00 16.19
CA LYS A 44 35.58 -16.10 17.12
C LYS A 44 35.02 -16.17 18.54
N CYS A 45 33.70 -16.32 18.70
CA CYS A 45 33.09 -16.59 20.00
C CYS A 45 33.54 -17.94 20.59
N LYS A 46 33.61 -18.99 19.77
CA LYS A 46 34.13 -20.30 20.20
C LYS A 46 35.60 -20.19 20.62
N ASP A 47 36.43 -19.52 19.84
CA ASP A 47 37.85 -19.33 20.14
C ASP A 47 38.04 -18.55 21.46
N VAL A 48 37.27 -17.49 21.68
CA VAL A 48 37.31 -16.72 22.94
C VAL A 48 36.84 -17.58 24.11
N ASN A 49 35.79 -18.38 23.93
CA ASN A 49 35.26 -19.26 24.96
C ASN A 49 36.23 -20.41 25.30
N GLU A 50 36.88 -21.00 24.30
CA GLU A 50 37.92 -22.00 24.49
C GLU A 50 39.12 -21.41 25.23
N GLN A 51 39.56 -20.21 24.82
CA GLN A 51 40.64 -19.49 25.50
C GLN A 51 40.30 -19.12 26.95
N LEU A 52 39.02 -18.84 27.24
CA LEU A 52 38.49 -18.60 28.60
C LEU A 52 38.61 -19.88 29.44
N ASN A 53 38.07 -20.99 28.94
CA ASN A 53 38.07 -22.27 29.63
C ASN A 53 39.49 -22.86 29.80
N SER A 54 40.40 -22.55 28.88
CA SER A 54 41.79 -23.02 28.96
C SER A 54 42.64 -22.24 29.98
N GLN A 55 42.10 -21.22 30.65
CA GLN A 55 42.87 -20.46 31.62
C GLN A 55 42.92 -21.19 32.98
N PRO A 56 44.12 -21.43 33.55
CA PRO A 56 44.27 -22.19 34.79
C PRO A 56 43.57 -21.54 36.00
N TRP A 57 43.34 -20.23 35.98
CA TRP A 57 42.61 -19.51 37.03
C TRP A 57 41.09 -19.71 36.97
N TRP A 58 40.56 -20.37 35.93
CA TRP A 58 39.15 -20.70 35.80
C TRP A 58 38.80 -22.04 36.46
N ASP A 59 39.69 -23.03 36.38
CA ASP A 59 39.49 -24.36 36.98
C ASP A 59 40.02 -24.45 38.42
N ASP A 60 41.10 -23.75 38.79
CA ASP A 60 41.78 -24.06 40.06
C ASP A 60 41.12 -23.51 41.31
N GLN A 61 40.20 -22.54 41.26
CA GLN A 61 39.61 -22.00 42.50
C GLN A 61 38.17 -21.50 42.32
N LEU A 62 37.23 -22.41 42.53
CA LEU A 62 35.83 -22.13 42.93
C LEU A 62 35.70 -21.34 44.26
N GLY A 63 36.77 -20.72 44.80
CA GLY A 63 36.75 -20.13 46.14
C GLY A 63 37.70 -18.98 46.51
N LEU A 64 38.67 -18.55 45.70
CA LEU A 64 39.74 -17.69 46.26
C LEU A 64 40.22 -16.50 45.42
N VAL A 65 39.87 -16.36 44.13
CA VAL A 65 40.27 -15.16 43.34
C VAL A 65 39.36 -13.94 43.60
N ALA A 66 38.27 -14.09 44.36
CA ALA A 66 37.34 -13.00 44.67
C ALA A 66 37.23 -12.63 46.16
N SER A 67 38.02 -13.22 47.06
CA SER A 67 37.81 -13.03 48.51
C SER A 67 38.26 -11.67 49.06
N LYS A 68 39.07 -10.88 48.34
CA LYS A 68 39.43 -9.51 48.82
C LYS A 68 38.65 -8.36 48.17
N VAL A 69 37.80 -8.62 47.18
CA VAL A 69 37.04 -7.56 46.48
C VAL A 69 35.52 -7.84 46.43
N VAL A 70 35.05 -9.03 46.82
CA VAL A 70 33.62 -9.40 46.78
C VAL A 70 33.26 -10.25 48.01
N GLU A 71 33.36 -9.68 49.21
CA GLU A 71 32.98 -10.37 50.46
C GLU A 71 31.49 -10.24 50.84
N SER A 72 30.64 -9.58 50.05
CA SER A 72 29.22 -9.38 50.42
C SER A 72 28.18 -10.18 49.63
N SER A 73 28.54 -10.99 48.62
CA SER A 73 27.61 -11.94 47.99
C SER A 73 28.34 -12.95 47.09
N PRO A 74 28.29 -14.27 47.37
CA PRO A 74 28.91 -15.26 46.50
C PRO A 74 28.12 -15.40 45.20
N ILE A 75 28.69 -14.93 44.09
CA ILE A 75 28.15 -15.24 42.75
C ILE A 75 28.50 -16.70 42.48
N ARG A 76 27.53 -17.60 42.72
CA ARG A 76 27.62 -18.99 42.26
C ARG A 76 27.41 -19.01 40.75
N LEU A 77 28.48 -19.19 39.98
CA LEU A 77 28.39 -19.49 38.55
C LEU A 77 27.76 -20.88 38.39
N LYS A 78 26.47 -20.91 38.04
CA LYS A 78 25.80 -22.13 37.57
C LYS A 78 26.22 -22.42 36.12
N LYS A 79 26.28 -23.70 35.76
CA LYS A 79 26.55 -24.23 34.42
C LYS A 79 25.88 -23.40 33.30
N PRO A 80 26.51 -23.27 32.13
CA PRO A 80 26.17 -22.30 31.09
C PRO A 80 24.68 -22.41 30.72
N ARG A 81 23.89 -21.45 31.20
CA ARG A 81 22.57 -21.16 30.65
C ARG A 81 22.74 -19.99 29.69
N LEU A 82 22.01 -20.05 28.58
CA LEU A 82 21.85 -18.97 27.61
C LEU A 82 21.72 -17.62 28.34
N TYR A 83 22.72 -16.77 28.18
CA TYR A 83 22.72 -15.42 28.71
C TYR A 83 21.68 -14.61 27.92
N ASP A 84 20.54 -14.28 28.52
CA ASP A 84 19.59 -13.36 27.91
C ASP A 84 20.07 -11.91 28.05
N ALA A 85 19.61 -11.04 27.14
CA ALA A 85 20.04 -9.64 27.09
C ALA A 85 19.67 -8.85 28.36
N ALA A 86 18.50 -9.13 28.95
CA ALA A 86 18.04 -8.45 30.16
C ALA A 86 18.92 -8.79 31.38
N TRP A 87 19.45 -10.01 31.45
CA TRP A 87 20.40 -10.42 32.47
C TRP A 87 21.73 -9.68 32.32
N VAL A 88 22.26 -9.60 31.09
CA VAL A 88 23.51 -8.87 30.81
C VAL A 88 23.35 -7.38 31.14
N GLU A 89 22.25 -6.74 30.75
CA GLU A 89 21.93 -5.36 31.12
C GLU A 89 21.85 -5.18 32.64
N SER A 90 21.15 -6.08 33.34
CA SER A 90 21.04 -6.03 34.80
C SER A 90 22.40 -6.20 35.49
N LEU A 91 23.29 -7.02 34.90
CA LEU A 91 24.64 -7.25 35.40
C LEU A 91 25.50 -6.01 35.19
N ILE A 92 25.44 -5.39 34.00
CA ILE A 92 26.13 -4.14 33.69
C ILE A 92 25.65 -3.02 34.63
N ALA A 93 24.34 -2.86 34.80
CA ALA A 93 23.77 -1.86 35.70
C ALA A 93 24.18 -2.10 37.18
N LYS A 94 24.16 -3.36 37.62
CA LYS A 94 24.58 -3.76 38.96
C LYS A 94 26.07 -3.52 39.20
N GLU A 95 26.93 -3.86 38.25
CA GLU A 95 28.37 -3.59 38.37
C GLU A 95 28.70 -2.10 38.23
N ARG A 96 27.96 -1.34 37.41
CA ARG A 96 28.06 0.13 37.33
C ARG A 96 27.70 0.78 38.67
N ASN A 97 26.60 0.35 39.29
CA ASN A 97 26.18 0.85 40.59
C ASN A 97 27.16 0.42 41.68
N LYS A 98 27.65 -0.82 41.68
CA LYS A 98 28.72 -1.24 42.60
C LYS A 98 30.02 -0.49 42.40
N ALA A 99 30.37 -0.11 41.17
CA ALA A 99 31.56 0.68 40.91
C ALA A 99 31.41 2.10 41.45
N LYS A 100 30.23 2.72 41.28
CA LYS A 100 29.87 4.00 41.91
C LYS A 100 29.84 3.90 43.44
N ASP A 101 29.18 2.89 43.98
CA ASP A 101 29.11 2.62 45.42
C ASP A 101 30.51 2.35 45.98
N LYS A 102 31.38 1.57 45.32
CA LYS A 102 32.78 1.38 45.75
C LYS A 102 33.64 2.64 45.60
N GLN A 103 33.23 3.58 44.75
CA GLN A 103 33.90 4.87 44.59
C GLN A 103 33.48 5.84 45.71
N GLU A 104 32.22 5.78 46.13
CA GLU A 104 31.61 6.57 47.21
C GLU A 104 31.84 5.96 48.61
N SER A 105 31.97 4.63 48.73
CA SER A 105 32.08 3.86 49.97
C SER A 105 33.51 3.43 50.31
N LYS A 106 34.52 3.93 49.58
CA LYS A 106 35.91 3.72 50.00
C LYS A 106 36.08 4.37 51.38
N PRO A 107 36.55 3.63 52.41
CA PRO A 107 36.75 4.23 53.72
C PRO A 107 37.67 5.43 53.56
N GLU A 108 37.39 6.54 54.26
CA GLU A 108 38.15 7.79 54.12
C GLU A 108 39.66 7.55 54.15
N VAL A 109 40.12 6.54 54.90
CA VAL A 109 41.51 6.11 55.00
C VAL A 109 42.06 5.58 53.66
N LEU A 110 41.33 4.78 52.88
CA LEU A 110 41.78 4.31 51.56
C LEU A 110 41.75 5.43 50.52
N GLN A 111 40.78 6.33 50.61
CA GLN A 111 40.74 7.53 49.77
C GLN A 111 41.93 8.44 50.10
N LYS A 112 42.20 8.69 51.40
CA LYS A 112 43.37 9.44 51.93
C LYS A 112 44.70 8.76 51.57
N VAL A 113 44.80 7.44 51.63
CA VAL A 113 46.00 6.70 51.22
C VAL A 113 46.19 6.74 49.71
N SER A 114 45.11 6.68 48.91
CA SER A 114 45.21 6.81 47.46
C SER A 114 45.53 8.25 47.02
N SER A 115 44.98 9.26 47.70
CA SER A 115 45.26 10.67 47.43
C SER A 115 46.65 11.06 47.90
N PHE A 116 47.09 10.52 49.05
CA PHE A 116 48.46 10.61 49.55
C PHE A 116 49.43 9.90 48.60
N ALA A 117 49.16 8.67 48.19
CA ALA A 117 50.00 7.95 47.21
C ALA A 117 50.06 8.70 45.87
N ASN A 118 48.94 9.23 45.37
CA ASN A 118 48.92 10.06 44.16
C ASN A 118 49.69 11.38 44.36
N GLY A 119 49.61 11.99 45.54
CA GLY A 119 50.38 13.18 45.91
C GLY A 119 51.88 12.92 45.99
N VAL A 120 52.27 11.83 46.66
CA VAL A 120 53.65 11.34 46.77
C VAL A 120 54.20 10.96 45.39
N ILE A 121 53.41 10.30 44.56
CA ILE A 121 53.75 9.98 43.17
C ILE A 121 53.97 11.27 42.38
N LYS A 122 53.06 12.25 42.48
CA LYS A 122 53.16 13.53 41.77
C LYS A 122 54.42 14.30 42.19
N VAL A 123 54.67 14.35 43.49
CA VAL A 123 55.89 14.92 44.08
C VAL A 123 57.13 14.14 43.61
N ALA A 124 57.12 12.82 43.64
CA ALA A 124 58.22 11.98 43.17
C ALA A 124 58.50 12.19 41.67
N THR A 125 57.48 12.31 40.82
CA THR A 125 57.65 12.62 39.39
C THR A 125 58.17 14.03 39.13
N GLN A 126 57.79 15.01 39.96
CA GLN A 126 58.25 16.40 39.84
C GLN A 126 59.67 16.60 40.40
N ILE A 127 60.02 15.85 41.45
CA ILE A 127 61.34 15.87 42.06
C ILE A 127 62.32 14.97 41.29
N LYS A 128 61.86 14.02 40.48
CA LYS A 128 62.70 13.11 39.68
C LYS A 128 63.86 13.80 38.96
N PRO A 129 63.69 14.91 38.21
CA PRO A 129 64.81 15.56 37.51
C PRO A 129 65.86 16.13 38.47
N VAL A 130 65.45 16.48 39.69
CA VAL A 130 66.31 16.99 40.75
C VAL A 130 67.02 15.83 41.45
N ILE A 131 66.30 14.77 41.83
CA ILE A 131 66.90 13.58 42.44
C ILE A 131 67.83 12.86 41.46
N ASP A 132 67.51 12.77 40.18
CA ASP A 132 68.37 12.17 39.14
C ASP A 132 69.76 12.83 39.08
N ILE A 133 69.89 14.10 39.51
CA ILE A 133 71.17 14.83 39.63
C ILE A 133 71.91 14.46 40.94
N PHE A 134 71.17 14.10 41.99
CA PHE A 134 71.67 13.80 43.34
C PHE A 134 71.77 12.30 43.67
N VAL A 135 71.29 11.39 42.81
CA VAL A 135 71.47 9.95 43.03
C VAL A 135 72.98 9.68 43.15
N PRO A 136 73.48 9.25 44.32
CA PRO A 136 74.90 9.05 44.52
C PRO A 136 75.41 8.00 43.54
N GLN A 137 76.64 8.16 43.02
CA GLN A 137 77.30 7.12 42.21
C GLN A 137 77.57 5.82 43.00
N SER A 138 77.23 5.76 44.29
CA SER A 138 77.35 4.52 45.05
C SER A 138 76.19 3.56 44.73
N PRO A 139 76.50 2.29 44.42
CA PRO A 139 75.51 1.29 44.02
C PRO A 139 74.49 0.98 45.13
N GLU A 140 74.84 1.25 46.39
CA GLU A 140 74.03 0.98 47.59
C GLU A 140 72.71 1.77 47.63
N TYR A 141 72.68 3.00 47.11
CA TYR A 141 71.49 3.86 47.09
C TYR A 141 70.79 3.90 45.72
N THR A 142 71.51 3.53 44.66
CA THR A 142 70.98 3.47 43.30
C THR A 142 69.91 2.37 43.15
N VAL A 143 70.14 1.19 43.75
CA VAL A 143 69.22 0.05 43.65
C VAL A 143 67.88 0.30 44.35
N PRO A 144 67.83 0.75 45.63
CA PRO A 144 66.56 1.07 46.29
C PRO A 144 65.77 2.19 45.60
N TYR A 145 66.46 3.21 45.09
CA TYR A 145 65.84 4.30 44.33
C TYR A 145 65.19 3.80 43.02
N ALA A 146 65.91 2.99 42.25
CA ALA A 146 65.39 2.37 41.04
C ALA A 146 64.16 1.48 41.34
N CYS A 147 64.18 0.71 42.43
CA CYS A 147 63.04 -0.10 42.86
C CYS A 147 61.81 0.75 43.25
N LEU A 148 62.00 1.86 43.97
CA LEU A 148 60.91 2.79 44.32
C LEU A 148 60.32 3.47 43.07
N TRP A 149 61.18 3.90 42.15
CA TRP A 149 60.74 4.48 40.88
C TRP A 149 59.93 3.48 40.03
N ILE A 150 60.41 2.23 39.95
CA ILE A 150 59.68 1.11 39.33
C ILE A 150 58.31 0.89 39.99
N ILE A 151 58.21 1.01 41.31
CA ILE A 151 56.91 0.87 41.99
C ILE A 151 56.00 2.07 41.65
N PHE A 152 56.50 3.30 41.74
CA PHE A 152 55.71 4.51 41.48
C PHE A 152 55.24 4.61 40.02
N GLN A 153 56.14 4.40 39.06
CA GLN A 153 55.79 4.40 37.65
C GLN A 153 54.85 3.23 37.30
N GLY A 154 54.92 2.12 38.03
CA GLY A 154 54.00 1.00 37.83
C GLY A 154 52.60 1.32 38.35
N VAL A 155 52.50 2.05 39.47
CA VAL A 155 51.23 2.51 40.04
C VAL A 155 50.57 3.58 39.17
N THR A 156 51.32 4.56 38.65
CA THR A 156 50.77 5.57 37.71
C THR A 156 50.32 4.94 36.41
N SER A 157 51.16 4.13 35.77
CA SER A 157 50.80 3.48 34.51
C SER A 157 49.60 2.55 34.66
N ARG A 158 49.39 1.93 35.83
CA ARG A 158 48.17 1.17 36.12
C ARG A 158 46.93 2.06 36.22
N LYS A 159 47.04 3.22 36.87
CA LYS A 159 45.95 4.19 37.00
C LYS A 159 45.57 4.77 35.65
N GLU A 160 46.55 5.22 34.85
CA GLU A 160 46.34 5.73 33.49
C GLU A 160 45.67 4.69 32.58
N LYS A 161 46.12 3.42 32.64
CA LYS A 161 45.45 2.33 31.92
C LYS A 161 44.01 2.13 32.42
N SER A 162 43.76 2.20 33.72
CA SER A 162 42.42 2.06 34.29
C SER A 162 41.48 3.20 33.88
N ASP A 163 41.96 4.45 33.93
CA ASP A 163 41.20 5.63 33.53
C ASP A 163 40.92 5.60 32.02
N SER A 164 41.90 5.16 31.22
CA SER A 164 41.72 4.91 29.80
C SER A 164 40.61 3.89 29.56
N VAL A 165 40.65 2.73 30.21
CA VAL A 165 39.62 1.69 30.11
C VAL A 165 38.23 2.17 30.53
N LEU A 166 38.13 2.98 31.59
CA LEU A 166 36.85 3.55 32.01
C LEU A 166 36.28 4.50 30.94
N GLY A 167 37.13 5.36 30.38
CA GLY A 167 36.77 6.20 29.24
C GLY A 167 36.31 5.38 28.02
N LEU A 168 36.94 4.22 27.77
CA LEU A 168 36.53 3.30 26.70
C LEU A 168 35.13 2.75 26.90
N ILE A 169 34.86 2.21 28.10
CA ILE A 169 33.56 1.61 28.42
C ILE A 169 32.46 2.67 28.37
N THR A 170 32.78 3.91 28.74
CA THR A 170 31.84 5.03 28.70
C THR A 170 31.51 5.42 27.25
N SER A 171 32.52 5.59 26.39
CA SER A 171 32.30 5.84 24.95
C SER A 171 31.53 4.70 24.28
N LEU A 172 31.85 3.44 24.60
CA LEU A 172 31.12 2.28 24.09
C LEU A 172 29.66 2.25 24.56
N SER A 173 29.40 2.64 25.81
CA SER A 173 28.05 2.73 26.36
C SER A 173 27.21 3.82 25.69
N GLU A 174 27.83 4.89 25.19
CA GLU A 174 27.15 5.96 24.47
C GLU A 174 26.84 5.55 23.02
N ASP A 175 27.75 4.81 22.39
CA ASP A 175 27.60 4.36 21.01
C ASP A 175 26.59 3.20 20.89
N LEU A 176 26.53 2.27 21.85
CA LEU A 176 25.71 1.05 21.78
C LEU A 176 24.22 1.28 21.44
N PRO A 177 23.49 2.21 22.09
CA PRO A 177 22.08 2.47 21.76
C PRO A 177 21.86 2.97 20.32
N LEU A 178 22.81 3.75 19.78
CA LEU A 178 22.74 4.19 18.38
C LEU A 178 22.83 2.99 17.42
N LEU A 179 23.64 1.98 17.75
CA LEU A 179 23.82 0.80 16.92
C LEU A 179 22.59 -0.10 16.93
N GLU A 180 21.84 -0.15 18.04
CA GLU A 180 20.55 -0.83 18.08
C GLU A 180 19.55 -0.17 17.14
N THR A 181 19.47 1.17 17.12
CA THR A 181 18.60 1.84 16.13
C THR A 181 19.02 1.58 14.68
N TYR A 182 20.33 1.44 14.42
CA TYR A 182 20.82 1.12 13.07
C TYR A 182 20.50 -0.32 12.64
N LYS A 183 20.39 -1.24 13.60
CA LYS A 183 19.90 -2.60 13.36
C LYS A 183 18.44 -2.62 12.89
N ASP A 184 17.61 -1.63 13.20
CA ASP A 184 16.23 -1.67 12.73
C ASP A 184 16.04 -0.96 11.37
N LEU A 185 16.95 -0.05 11.02
CA LEU A 185 16.77 0.85 9.89
C LEU A 185 17.32 0.31 8.55
N PHE A 186 18.43 -0.44 8.54
CA PHE A 186 19.11 -0.78 7.26
C PHE A 186 19.74 -2.18 7.26
N PRO A 187 18.97 -3.26 7.01
CA PRO A 187 19.49 -4.63 6.98
C PRO A 187 20.21 -4.95 5.65
N ASN A 188 21.09 -4.08 5.17
CA ASN A 188 21.94 -4.41 4.02
C ASN A 188 23.15 -5.24 4.46
N ASP A 189 23.71 -6.05 3.55
CA ASP A 189 24.77 -7.01 3.92
C ASP A 189 26.06 -6.33 4.38
N GLU A 190 26.34 -5.11 3.89
CA GLU A 190 27.47 -4.31 4.36
C GLU A 190 27.28 -3.83 5.80
N MET A 191 26.07 -3.43 6.18
CA MET A 191 25.68 -3.01 7.53
C MET A 191 25.76 -4.19 8.48
N LYS A 192 25.20 -5.35 8.08
CA LYS A 192 25.31 -6.61 8.83
C LYS A 192 26.78 -6.96 9.10
N ARG A 193 27.63 -6.89 8.08
CA ARG A 193 29.06 -7.19 8.19
C ARG A 193 29.78 -6.20 9.10
N ALA A 194 29.53 -4.90 8.93
CA ALA A 194 30.14 -3.86 9.76
C ALA A 194 29.68 -3.94 11.23
N LEU A 195 28.42 -4.30 11.47
CA LEU A 195 27.87 -4.52 12.80
C LEU A 195 28.49 -5.75 13.47
N ALA A 196 28.62 -6.86 12.74
CA ALA A 196 29.30 -8.06 13.22
C ALA A 196 30.78 -7.79 13.54
N GLU A 197 31.51 -7.12 12.65
CA GLU A 197 32.89 -6.68 12.89
C GLU A 197 33.00 -5.83 14.16
N PHE A 198 32.08 -4.88 14.34
CA PHE A 198 32.05 -4.02 15.52
C PHE A 198 31.86 -4.83 16.82
N TYR A 199 30.88 -5.73 16.88
CA TYR A 199 30.67 -6.60 18.04
C TYR A 199 31.86 -7.52 18.30
N LEU A 200 32.51 -8.04 17.25
CA LEU A 200 33.71 -8.85 17.40
C LEU A 200 34.90 -8.06 17.97
N HIS A 201 35.03 -6.79 17.62
CA HIS A 201 36.05 -5.91 18.21
C HIS A 201 35.75 -5.58 19.67
N ILE A 202 34.48 -5.41 20.05
CA ILE A 202 34.07 -5.26 21.46
C ILE A 202 34.40 -6.52 22.25
N LEU A 203 34.00 -7.70 21.76
CA LEU A 203 34.22 -8.96 22.45
C LEU A 203 35.72 -9.23 22.67
N ASP A 204 36.55 -8.99 21.65
CA ASP A 204 38.00 -9.12 21.76
C ASP A 204 38.58 -8.11 22.79
N LEU A 205 38.09 -6.87 22.80
CA LEU A 205 38.48 -5.87 23.81
C LEU A 205 38.10 -6.30 25.23
N LEU A 206 36.85 -6.71 25.45
CA LEU A 206 36.33 -7.14 26.75
C LEU A 206 37.06 -8.39 27.26
N TRP A 207 37.33 -9.35 26.37
CA TRP A 207 38.12 -10.54 26.68
C TRP A 207 39.52 -10.18 27.17
N ARG A 208 40.23 -9.32 26.43
CA ARG A 208 41.58 -8.89 26.80
C ARG A 208 41.60 -8.07 28.08
N LEU A 209 40.57 -7.27 28.32
CA LEU A 209 40.39 -6.55 29.58
C LEU A 209 40.21 -7.54 30.73
N SER A 210 39.27 -8.48 30.62
CA SER A 210 39.03 -9.53 31.61
C SER A 210 40.32 -10.29 31.93
N LYS A 211 41.05 -10.69 30.89
CA LYS A 211 42.35 -11.35 31.02
C LYS A 211 43.37 -10.47 31.73
N TYR A 212 43.50 -9.20 31.38
CA TYR A 212 44.44 -8.29 32.05
C TYR A 212 44.10 -8.12 33.54
N TYR A 213 42.82 -7.97 33.89
CA TYR A 213 42.37 -7.79 35.27
C TYR A 213 42.44 -9.07 36.10
N SER A 214 42.42 -10.25 35.51
CA SER A 214 42.60 -11.52 36.22
C SER A 214 44.05 -11.83 36.60
N HIS A 215 45.04 -11.08 36.09
CA HIS A 215 46.44 -11.25 36.48
C HIS A 215 46.71 -10.68 37.88
N ASN A 216 47.53 -11.37 38.68
CA ASN A 216 47.98 -10.88 39.98
C ASN A 216 48.65 -9.49 39.88
N PHE A 217 48.56 -8.69 40.94
CA PHE A 217 49.08 -7.32 41.00
C PHE A 217 50.49 -7.15 40.43
N PHE A 218 51.40 -8.08 40.76
CA PHE A 218 52.78 -8.05 40.25
C PHE A 218 52.88 -8.31 38.73
N LYS A 219 52.03 -9.17 38.17
CA LYS A 219 51.98 -9.40 36.71
C LYS A 219 51.43 -8.17 35.97
N GLN A 220 50.42 -7.51 36.54
CA GLN A 220 49.90 -6.24 36.02
C GLN A 220 50.96 -5.13 36.08
N LEU A 221 51.72 -5.06 37.18
CA LEU A 221 52.82 -4.11 37.37
C LEU A 221 53.95 -4.36 36.36
N THR A 222 54.33 -5.62 36.12
CA THR A 222 55.36 -5.97 35.13
C THR A 222 54.91 -5.64 33.70
N ASP A 223 53.64 -5.85 33.34
CA ASP A 223 53.10 -5.48 32.02
C ASP A 223 52.88 -3.95 31.86
N ALA A 224 52.81 -3.21 32.97
CA ALA A 224 52.79 -1.75 32.96
C ALA A 224 54.20 -1.17 32.78
N MET A 225 55.20 -1.79 33.42
CA MET A 225 56.62 -1.42 33.40
C MET A 225 57.33 -1.75 32.09
N LEU A 226 57.17 -2.99 31.64
CA LEU A 226 57.71 -3.49 30.39
C LEU A 226 56.52 -3.54 29.45
N PRO A 227 56.34 -2.59 28.52
CA PRO A 227 55.24 -2.60 27.57
C PRO A 227 55.42 -3.80 26.64
N ARG A 228 55.10 -4.99 27.14
CA ARG A 228 54.92 -6.18 26.32
C ARG A 228 53.74 -5.86 25.43
N THR A 229 53.96 -5.98 24.13
CA THR A 229 53.02 -5.68 23.04
C THR A 229 51.66 -6.37 23.16
N LYS A 230 51.52 -7.33 24.08
CA LYS A 230 50.37 -8.22 24.22
C LYS A 230 49.06 -7.51 24.64
N TYR A 231 49.11 -6.48 25.48
CA TYR A 231 47.91 -5.76 25.97
C TYR A 231 47.93 -4.27 25.64
N ASN A 232 48.14 -3.96 24.36
CA ASN A 232 48.01 -2.59 23.88
C ASN A 232 46.54 -2.25 23.60
N PHE A 233 45.82 -1.80 24.63
CA PHE A 233 44.39 -1.42 24.53
C PHE A 233 44.11 -0.33 23.50
N SER A 234 45.10 0.52 23.18
CA SER A 234 44.94 1.57 22.16
C SER A 234 44.69 1.01 20.76
N ILE A 235 45.26 -0.16 20.43
CA ILE A 235 45.07 -0.80 19.12
C ILE A 235 43.62 -1.32 19.01
N TYR A 236 43.15 -2.02 20.04
CA TYR A 236 41.78 -2.55 20.07
C TYR A 236 40.76 -1.43 20.04
N LEU A 237 41.00 -0.35 20.80
CA LEU A 237 40.20 0.86 20.74
C LEU A 237 40.14 1.45 19.34
N LYS A 238 41.30 1.61 18.69
CA LYS A 238 41.37 2.19 17.35
C LYS A 238 40.56 1.35 16.35
N ASN A 239 40.58 0.03 16.50
CA ASN A 239 39.77 -0.87 15.69
C ASN A 239 38.27 -0.74 15.96
N THR A 240 37.85 -0.74 17.23
CA THR A 240 36.44 -0.53 17.62
C THR A 240 35.91 0.81 17.11
N LYS A 241 36.68 1.89 17.30
CA LYS A 241 36.34 3.23 16.81
C LYS A 241 36.25 3.28 15.28
N LYS A 242 37.19 2.62 14.58
CA LYS A 242 37.16 2.51 13.12
C LYS A 242 35.88 1.81 12.64
N SER A 243 35.49 0.71 13.28
CA SER A 243 34.25 0.00 12.95
C SER A 243 32.99 0.81 13.29
N ALA A 244 32.99 1.54 14.41
CA ALA A 244 31.88 2.46 14.74
C ALA A 244 31.72 3.57 13.70
N THR A 245 32.82 4.22 13.30
CA THR A 245 32.80 5.24 12.24
C THR A 245 32.32 4.66 10.92
N ARG A 246 32.79 3.46 10.55
CA ARG A 246 32.32 2.77 9.34
C ARG A 246 30.81 2.52 9.38
N LEU A 247 30.28 2.04 10.51
CA LEU A 247 28.84 1.80 10.65
C LEU A 247 28.06 3.12 10.50
N LYS A 248 28.51 4.18 11.16
CA LYS A 248 27.90 5.52 11.04
C LYS A 248 27.87 6.01 9.59
N THR A 249 28.97 5.87 8.85
CA THR A 249 29.02 6.27 7.43
C THR A 249 28.07 5.45 6.55
N LEU A 250 27.92 4.15 6.82
CA LEU A 250 26.97 3.31 6.10
C LEU A 250 25.52 3.72 6.40
N CYS A 251 25.23 4.12 7.65
CA CYS A 251 23.89 4.58 8.03
C CYS A 251 23.53 5.90 7.34
N GLU A 252 24.47 6.84 7.31
CA GLU A 252 24.30 8.12 6.61
C GLU A 252 24.06 7.90 5.11
N ALA A 253 24.83 7.01 4.47
CA ALA A 253 24.62 6.63 3.08
C ALA A 253 23.25 5.96 2.86
N GLY A 254 22.87 5.02 3.74
CA GLY A 254 21.56 4.35 3.71
C GLY A 254 20.39 5.33 3.85
N HIS A 255 20.52 6.30 4.74
CA HIS A 255 19.51 7.35 4.92
C HIS A 255 19.35 8.21 3.66
N ILE A 256 20.45 8.60 3.03
CA ILE A 256 20.42 9.37 1.77
C ILE A 256 19.76 8.56 0.66
N THR A 257 20.03 7.25 0.57
CA THR A 257 19.40 6.38 -0.43
C THR A 257 17.91 6.21 -0.21
N GLU A 258 17.46 6.03 1.04
CA GLU A 258 16.04 5.95 1.37
C GLU A 258 15.32 7.28 1.11
N GLN A 259 15.92 8.41 1.48
CA GLN A 259 15.38 9.73 1.17
C GLN A 259 15.22 9.93 -0.34
N ARG A 260 16.21 9.49 -1.13
CA ARG A 260 16.13 9.53 -2.60
C ARG A 260 14.99 8.66 -3.11
N TYR A 261 14.88 7.43 -2.62
CA TYR A 261 13.80 6.52 -3.01
C TYR A 261 12.41 7.09 -2.66
N ILE A 262 12.24 7.65 -1.47
CA ILE A 262 10.99 8.30 -1.04
C ILE A 262 10.66 9.47 -1.97
N ARG A 263 11.65 10.34 -2.28
CA ARG A 263 11.47 11.46 -3.20
C ARG A 263 11.02 10.98 -4.59
N ASP A 264 11.69 9.96 -5.14
CA ASP A 264 11.37 9.44 -6.47
C ASP A 264 9.94 8.83 -6.49
N ARG A 265 9.48 8.21 -5.40
CA ARG A 265 8.07 7.77 -5.27
C ARG A 265 7.07 8.93 -5.17
N ILE A 266 7.42 10.02 -4.49
CA ILE A 266 6.58 11.23 -4.41
C ILE A 266 6.42 11.86 -5.80
N GLU A 267 7.48 11.92 -6.60
CA GLU A 267 7.43 12.45 -7.97
C GLU A 267 6.50 11.62 -8.88
N ILE A 268 6.55 10.28 -8.78
CA ILE A 268 5.62 9.39 -9.49
C ILE A 268 4.17 9.68 -9.07
N LEU A 269 3.89 9.75 -7.77
CA LEU A 269 2.55 10.03 -7.25
C LEU A 269 2.03 11.42 -7.68
N ASP A 270 2.87 12.45 -7.69
CA ASP A 270 2.49 13.78 -8.18
C ASP A 270 2.09 13.74 -9.65
N SER A 271 2.81 12.97 -10.48
CA SER A 271 2.48 12.81 -11.90
C SER A 271 1.12 12.11 -12.12
N GLU A 272 0.81 11.09 -11.33
CA GLU A 272 -0.47 10.37 -11.37
C GLU A 272 -1.63 11.27 -10.94
N ILE A 273 -1.45 12.05 -9.87
CA ILE A 273 -2.45 13.01 -9.38
C ILE A 273 -2.73 14.08 -10.44
N ARG A 274 -1.71 14.59 -11.13
CA ARG A 274 -1.88 15.56 -12.22
C ARG A 274 -2.68 14.98 -13.38
N LEU A 275 -2.38 13.74 -13.79
CA LEU A 275 -3.12 13.06 -14.84
C LEU A 275 -4.59 12.88 -14.47
N LEU A 276 -4.88 12.42 -13.25
CA LEU A 276 -6.25 12.25 -12.76
C LEU A 276 -6.99 13.59 -12.69
N SER A 277 -6.31 14.65 -12.23
CA SER A 277 -6.88 16.00 -12.17
C SER A 277 -7.26 16.51 -13.57
N GLN A 278 -6.41 16.31 -14.57
CA GLN A 278 -6.71 16.65 -15.96
C GLN A 278 -7.93 15.88 -16.51
N GLN A 279 -8.03 14.58 -16.22
CA GLN A 279 -9.19 13.77 -16.62
C GLN A 279 -10.49 14.24 -15.96
N LEU A 280 -10.44 14.60 -14.68
CA LEU A 280 -11.58 15.15 -13.96
C LEU A 280 -12.01 16.52 -14.52
N GLN A 281 -11.07 17.39 -14.87
CA GLN A 281 -11.38 18.68 -15.50
C GLN A 281 -12.05 18.49 -16.86
N ALA A 282 -11.54 17.60 -17.70
CA ALA A 282 -12.16 17.29 -18.99
C ALA A 282 -13.58 16.74 -18.81
N THR A 283 -13.79 15.86 -17.82
CA THR A 283 -15.11 15.31 -17.50
C THR A 283 -16.08 16.38 -16.99
N ARG A 284 -15.60 17.33 -16.17
CA ARG A 284 -16.41 18.45 -15.67
C ARG A 284 -16.85 19.38 -16.80
N LEU A 285 -15.95 19.72 -17.72
CA LEU A 285 -16.28 20.53 -18.89
C LEU A 285 -17.31 19.82 -19.77
N ALA A 286 -17.11 18.53 -20.05
CA ALA A 286 -18.07 17.71 -20.80
C ALA A 286 -19.46 17.73 -20.15
N ARG A 287 -19.54 17.55 -18.82
CA ARG A 287 -20.80 17.62 -18.07
C ARG A 287 -21.42 19.01 -18.10
N HIS A 288 -20.63 20.08 -18.01
CA HIS A 288 -21.15 21.45 -18.10
C HIS A 288 -21.82 21.71 -19.46
N TYR A 289 -21.16 21.36 -20.57
CA TYR A 289 -21.75 21.50 -21.90
C TYR A 289 -23.02 20.66 -22.08
N THR A 290 -23.02 19.46 -21.49
CA THR A 290 -24.16 18.56 -21.51
C THR A 290 -25.32 19.12 -20.67
N SER A 291 -25.04 19.73 -19.52
CA SER A 291 -26.05 20.43 -18.71
C SER A 291 -26.68 21.58 -19.49
N GLU A 292 -25.88 22.44 -20.13
CA GLU A 292 -26.43 23.55 -20.96
C GLU A 292 -27.30 23.05 -22.12
N LEU A 293 -26.93 21.91 -22.71
CA LEU A 293 -27.71 21.22 -23.74
C LEU A 293 -29.06 20.73 -23.20
N ILE A 294 -29.04 20.15 -22.01
CA ILE A 294 -30.20 19.59 -21.32
C ILE A 294 -31.12 20.71 -20.83
N ASP A 295 -30.59 21.79 -20.26
CA ASP A 295 -31.34 22.97 -19.83
C ASP A 295 -32.08 23.60 -21.02
N ALA A 296 -31.41 23.69 -22.19
CA ALA A 296 -32.03 24.16 -23.43
C ALA A 296 -33.16 23.27 -23.95
N TRP A 297 -33.27 22.03 -23.46
CA TRP A 297 -34.33 21.08 -23.80
C TRP A 297 -35.43 21.04 -22.74
N HIS A 298 -35.06 21.22 -21.46
CA HIS A 298 -35.94 21.10 -20.31
C HIS A 298 -37.06 22.15 -20.28
N ASP A 299 -36.82 23.34 -20.85
CA ASP A 299 -37.83 24.42 -20.92
C ASP A 299 -39.13 23.96 -21.61
N ASP A 300 -39.08 22.96 -22.51
CA ASP A 300 -40.24 22.51 -23.28
C ASP A 300 -40.81 21.13 -22.84
N MET A 301 -39.99 20.22 -22.29
CA MET A 301 -40.37 18.80 -22.13
C MET A 301 -40.06 18.18 -20.75
N GLY A 302 -39.61 18.94 -19.74
CA GLY A 302 -39.36 18.41 -18.39
C GLY A 302 -38.18 17.43 -18.27
N ASP A 303 -37.88 16.98 -17.04
CA ASP A 303 -36.68 16.20 -16.75
C ASP A 303 -36.72 14.76 -17.30
N ILE A 304 -35.67 14.43 -18.06
CA ILE A 304 -35.45 13.16 -18.75
C ILE A 304 -35.27 12.00 -17.76
N GLU A 305 -34.52 12.21 -16.67
CA GLU A 305 -34.33 11.18 -15.65
C GLU A 305 -35.62 10.98 -14.84
N ASP A 306 -36.34 12.07 -14.61
CA ASP A 306 -37.63 12.02 -13.95
C ASP A 306 -38.65 11.23 -14.77
N GLU A 307 -38.60 11.27 -16.11
CA GLU A 307 -39.52 10.49 -16.96
C GLU A 307 -39.48 8.99 -16.64
N LEU A 308 -38.30 8.36 -16.64
CA LEU A 308 -38.23 6.93 -16.31
C LEU A 308 -38.59 6.67 -14.84
N ARG A 309 -38.20 7.56 -13.93
CA ARG A 309 -38.56 7.41 -12.50
C ARG A 309 -40.07 7.50 -12.28
N ILE A 310 -40.75 8.41 -12.96
CA ILE A 310 -42.22 8.54 -12.94
C ILE A 310 -42.84 7.22 -13.38
N TRP A 311 -42.38 6.67 -14.49
CA TRP A 311 -42.87 5.39 -15.00
C TRP A 311 -42.56 4.20 -14.09
N GLN A 312 -41.37 4.15 -13.47
CA GLN A 312 -41.00 3.11 -12.50
C GLN A 312 -41.78 3.22 -11.19
N ALA A 313 -42.17 4.43 -10.79
CA ALA A 313 -42.98 4.67 -9.60
C ALA A 313 -44.44 4.24 -9.81
N LEU A 314 -44.92 4.21 -11.06
CA LEU A 314 -46.24 3.68 -11.39
C LEU A 314 -46.26 2.17 -11.17
N ARG A 315 -47.10 1.72 -10.24
CA ARG A 315 -47.39 0.30 -10.08
C ARG A 315 -48.31 -0.14 -11.22
N PHE A 316 -47.77 -0.92 -12.15
CA PHE A 316 -48.58 -1.60 -13.16
C PHE A 316 -49.33 -2.75 -12.49
N PHE A 317 -50.66 -2.73 -12.59
CA PHE A 317 -51.53 -3.81 -12.10
C PHE A 317 -51.94 -4.71 -13.26
N THR A 318 -50.95 -5.19 -14.01
CA THR A 318 -51.17 -6.10 -15.12
C THR A 318 -51.60 -7.47 -14.56
N ASP A 319 -52.69 -8.06 -15.06
CA ASP A 319 -53.06 -9.45 -14.73
C ASP A 319 -51.85 -10.34 -15.05
N MET A 320 -51.53 -11.32 -14.21
CA MET A 320 -50.43 -12.26 -14.44
C MET A 320 -50.46 -12.87 -15.85
N ARG A 321 -51.65 -13.07 -16.41
CA ARG A 321 -51.85 -13.60 -17.77
C ARG A 321 -51.40 -12.63 -18.87
N ASP A 322 -51.51 -11.34 -18.61
CA ASP A 322 -51.17 -10.27 -19.55
C ASP A 322 -49.73 -9.78 -19.36
N HIS A 323 -49.13 -10.10 -18.21
CA HIS A 323 -47.74 -9.81 -17.90
C HIS A 323 -46.81 -10.37 -18.99
N TRP A 324 -45.83 -9.56 -19.40
CA TRP A 324 -44.98 -9.85 -20.55
C TRP A 324 -44.19 -11.16 -20.40
N SER A 325 -43.89 -11.58 -19.18
CA SER A 325 -43.24 -12.88 -18.96
C SER A 325 -44.10 -14.10 -19.33
N GLN A 326 -45.43 -13.94 -19.43
CA GLN A 326 -46.38 -15.03 -19.68
C GLN A 326 -47.15 -14.89 -21.00
N ASN A 327 -47.24 -13.68 -21.56
CA ASN A 327 -48.06 -13.42 -22.76
C ASN A 327 -47.44 -13.90 -24.09
N GLY A 328 -46.23 -14.47 -24.04
CA GLY A 328 -45.56 -15.07 -25.20
C GLY A 328 -44.65 -14.14 -26.00
N ILE A 329 -44.38 -12.92 -25.54
CA ILE A 329 -43.42 -12.01 -26.21
C ILE A 329 -41.97 -12.49 -26.13
N LEU A 330 -41.60 -13.23 -25.08
CA LEU A 330 -40.21 -13.66 -24.84
C LEU A 330 -39.61 -14.52 -25.98
N PRO A 331 -40.31 -15.56 -26.51
CA PRO A 331 -39.87 -16.26 -27.71
C PRO A 331 -39.62 -15.33 -28.91
N CYS A 332 -40.47 -14.33 -29.13
CA CYS A 332 -40.31 -13.37 -30.23
C CYS A 332 -39.07 -12.49 -30.04
N VAL A 333 -38.81 -12.02 -28.82
CA VAL A 333 -37.58 -11.26 -28.49
C VAL A 333 -36.33 -12.12 -28.70
N ALA A 334 -36.39 -13.40 -28.31
CA ALA A 334 -35.28 -14.33 -28.50
C ALA A 334 -35.00 -14.62 -29.98
N GLU A 335 -36.05 -14.80 -30.79
CA GLU A 335 -35.94 -14.96 -32.24
C GLU A 335 -35.39 -13.70 -32.91
N TRP A 336 -35.94 -12.53 -32.57
CA TRP A 336 -35.45 -11.24 -33.06
C TRP A 336 -33.96 -11.03 -32.72
N ARG A 337 -33.53 -11.40 -31.51
CA ARG A 337 -32.13 -11.30 -31.12
C ARG A 337 -31.22 -12.17 -31.99
N LYS A 338 -31.64 -13.39 -32.36
CA LYS A 338 -30.88 -14.22 -33.29
C LYS A 338 -30.76 -13.57 -34.67
N LEU A 339 -31.84 -12.98 -35.16
CA LEU A 339 -31.85 -12.26 -36.45
C LEU A 339 -30.97 -11.00 -36.42
N CYS A 340 -30.88 -10.34 -35.27
CA CYS A 340 -29.95 -9.24 -35.03
C CYS A 340 -28.49 -9.69 -35.14
N ASP A 341 -28.14 -10.84 -34.57
CA ASP A 341 -26.78 -11.38 -34.60
C ASP A 341 -26.36 -11.76 -36.04
N GLU A 342 -27.32 -12.14 -36.87
CA GLU A 342 -27.14 -12.41 -38.30
C GLU A 342 -27.15 -11.13 -39.17
N SER A 343 -27.25 -9.94 -38.55
CA SER A 343 -27.41 -8.63 -39.24
C SER A 343 -28.60 -8.57 -40.20
N LYS A 344 -29.60 -9.43 -40.02
CA LYS A 344 -30.76 -9.53 -40.92
C LYS A 344 -31.86 -8.56 -40.53
N ASN A 345 -32.13 -8.43 -39.23
CA ASN A 345 -33.18 -7.55 -38.69
C ASN A 345 -32.68 -6.82 -37.46
N SER A 346 -32.85 -5.50 -37.41
CA SER A 346 -32.49 -4.71 -36.22
C SER A 346 -33.66 -3.94 -35.61
N ILE A 347 -34.87 -4.08 -36.17
CA ILE A 347 -36.10 -3.49 -35.62
C ILE A 347 -37.04 -4.62 -35.14
N LEU A 348 -37.48 -4.55 -33.90
CA LEU A 348 -38.57 -5.35 -33.34
C LEU A 348 -39.80 -4.46 -33.16
N TRP A 349 -40.87 -4.76 -33.89
CA TRP A 349 -42.16 -4.11 -33.74
C TRP A 349 -43.11 -4.97 -32.91
N VAL A 350 -43.46 -4.49 -31.72
CA VAL A 350 -44.38 -5.17 -30.80
C VAL A 350 -45.73 -4.46 -30.84
N SER A 351 -46.79 -5.18 -31.23
CA SER A 351 -48.15 -4.64 -31.29
C SER A 351 -49.09 -5.44 -30.39
N SER A 352 -50.04 -4.76 -29.74
CA SER A 352 -51.07 -5.39 -28.91
C SER A 352 -52.41 -4.69 -29.08
N GLU A 353 -53.52 -5.45 -29.05
CA GLU A 353 -54.89 -4.89 -29.01
C GLU A 353 -55.27 -4.40 -27.59
N SER A 354 -54.49 -3.46 -27.05
CA SER A 354 -54.66 -2.94 -25.68
C SER A 354 -55.06 -1.47 -25.71
N ASN A 355 -56.30 -1.14 -25.31
CA ASN A 355 -56.82 0.23 -25.38
C ASN A 355 -56.59 1.05 -24.08
N GLY A 356 -55.84 0.52 -23.10
CA GLY A 356 -55.65 1.14 -21.78
C GLY A 356 -54.27 1.76 -21.58
N ARG A 357 -54.19 2.82 -20.75
CA ARG A 357 -52.94 3.48 -20.30
C ARG A 357 -52.04 2.57 -19.44
N GLN A 358 -52.61 1.52 -18.83
CA GLN A 358 -51.86 0.48 -18.11
C GLN A 358 -51.64 -0.70 -19.04
N SER A 359 -50.89 -0.47 -20.12
CA SER A 359 -50.55 -1.54 -21.05
C SER A 359 -49.34 -2.30 -20.53
N TRP A 360 -49.41 -3.63 -20.56
CA TRP A 360 -48.26 -4.51 -20.35
C TRP A 360 -47.07 -4.15 -21.25
N LEU A 361 -47.30 -3.44 -22.37
CA LEU A 361 -46.27 -2.92 -23.26
C LEU A 361 -45.33 -1.94 -22.56
N THR A 362 -45.87 -1.01 -21.78
CA THR A 362 -45.05 0.01 -21.09
C THR A 362 -44.27 -0.63 -19.94
N GLU A 363 -44.89 -1.55 -19.19
CA GLU A 363 -44.19 -2.39 -18.20
C GLU A 363 -43.04 -3.18 -18.85
N PHE A 364 -43.29 -3.83 -19.99
CA PHE A 364 -42.27 -4.52 -20.77
C PHE A 364 -41.13 -3.60 -21.20
N SER A 365 -41.43 -2.40 -21.71
CA SER A 365 -40.43 -1.41 -22.13
C SER A 365 -39.55 -0.96 -20.96
N ILE A 366 -40.13 -0.71 -19.78
CA ILE A 366 -39.41 -0.30 -18.57
C ILE A 366 -38.47 -1.42 -18.10
N ASP A 367 -38.97 -2.65 -18.01
CA ASP A 367 -38.17 -3.80 -17.57
C ASP A 367 -37.03 -4.07 -18.55
N LEU A 368 -37.30 -3.98 -19.84
CA LEU A 368 -36.29 -4.09 -20.89
C LEU A 368 -35.20 -3.03 -20.75
N ILE A 369 -35.57 -1.76 -20.52
CA ILE A 369 -34.61 -0.67 -20.28
C ILE A 369 -33.76 -0.97 -19.04
N GLY A 370 -34.37 -1.44 -17.96
CA GLY A 370 -33.68 -1.85 -16.74
C GLY A 370 -32.67 -2.98 -16.98
N VAL A 371 -33.07 -4.00 -17.75
CA VAL A 371 -32.20 -5.12 -18.12
C VAL A 371 -31.02 -4.63 -18.96
N CYS A 372 -31.25 -3.85 -20.01
CA CYS A 372 -30.18 -3.29 -20.86
C CYS A 372 -29.18 -2.46 -20.04
N ARG A 373 -29.66 -1.58 -19.15
CA ARG A 373 -28.81 -0.78 -18.25
C ARG A 373 -28.01 -1.66 -17.30
N SER A 374 -28.62 -2.69 -16.71
CA SER A 374 -27.91 -3.62 -15.80
C SER A 374 -26.79 -4.41 -16.49
N GLN A 375 -26.90 -4.58 -17.81
CA GLN A 375 -25.90 -5.25 -18.64
C GLN A 375 -24.83 -4.28 -19.18
N GLY A 376 -24.88 -2.99 -18.82
CA GLY A 376 -23.96 -1.97 -19.32
C GLY A 376 -24.15 -1.65 -20.80
N GLN A 377 -25.31 -1.96 -21.38
CA GLN A 377 -25.62 -1.58 -22.75
C GLN A 377 -25.99 -0.10 -22.81
N LEU A 378 -25.45 0.61 -23.81
CA LEU A 378 -25.88 1.96 -24.10
C LEU A 378 -27.29 1.92 -24.68
N ILE A 379 -28.21 2.61 -24.03
CA ILE A 379 -29.63 2.63 -24.37
C ILE A 379 -30.18 4.05 -24.31
N THR A 380 -31.06 4.37 -25.24
CA THR A 380 -31.89 5.58 -25.23
C THR A 380 -33.35 5.18 -25.46
N PHE A 381 -34.29 5.93 -24.91
CA PHE A 381 -35.70 5.56 -24.97
C PHE A 381 -36.64 6.76 -25.05
N ALA A 382 -37.86 6.52 -25.52
CA ALA A 382 -38.93 7.51 -25.52
C ALA A 382 -40.25 6.84 -25.10
N MET A 383 -40.91 7.38 -24.07
CA MET A 383 -42.20 6.89 -23.57
C MET A 383 -43.32 7.80 -24.06
N CYS A 384 -44.01 7.43 -25.14
CA CYS A 384 -44.92 8.36 -25.82
C CYS A 384 -46.26 8.56 -25.08
N ASP A 385 -46.64 7.69 -24.15
CA ASP A 385 -47.91 7.74 -23.41
C ASP A 385 -47.82 8.55 -22.10
N ARG A 386 -47.16 9.72 -22.11
CA ARG A 386 -46.87 10.47 -20.87
C ARG A 386 -48.15 10.81 -20.05
N PRO A 387 -48.11 10.64 -18.71
CA PRO A 387 -49.09 11.27 -17.85
C PRO A 387 -48.99 12.80 -18.02
N ASP A 388 -50.10 13.51 -17.96
CA ASP A 388 -50.16 14.98 -18.00
C ASP A 388 -50.09 15.68 -19.38
N SER A 389 -50.55 15.00 -20.44
CA SER A 389 -51.08 15.59 -21.68
C SER A 389 -50.10 16.20 -22.70
N VAL A 390 -48.79 16.24 -22.42
CA VAL A 390 -47.80 16.60 -23.45
C VAL A 390 -47.78 15.52 -24.53
N ARG A 391 -48.26 15.87 -25.73
CA ARG A 391 -48.24 14.96 -26.88
C ARG A 391 -46.90 15.08 -27.59
N TRP A 392 -46.21 13.95 -27.73
CA TRP A 392 -44.95 13.89 -28.44
C TRP A 392 -45.16 14.10 -29.94
N THR A 393 -44.40 15.03 -30.53
CA THR A 393 -44.21 15.07 -31.99
C THR A 393 -43.00 14.22 -32.41
N PRO A 394 -42.92 13.79 -33.68
CA PRO A 394 -41.77 13.08 -34.21
C PRO A 394 -40.42 13.75 -33.95
N GLN A 395 -40.38 15.07 -34.12
CA GLN A 395 -39.18 15.85 -33.87
C GLN A 395 -38.80 15.86 -32.39
N GLN A 396 -39.78 16.05 -31.51
CA GLN A 396 -39.53 16.03 -30.07
C GLN A 396 -38.98 14.68 -29.62
N LEU A 397 -39.55 13.59 -30.13
CA LEU A 397 -39.06 12.25 -29.86
C LEU A 397 -37.59 12.10 -30.26
N LEU A 398 -37.21 12.50 -31.48
CA LEU A 398 -35.81 12.42 -31.91
C LEU A 398 -34.87 13.27 -31.05
N LYS A 399 -35.29 14.48 -30.67
CA LYS A 399 -34.51 15.34 -29.77
C LYS A 399 -34.36 14.74 -28.38
N GLN A 400 -35.39 14.08 -27.86
CA GLN A 400 -35.32 13.36 -26.58
C GLN A 400 -34.28 12.23 -26.64
N LEU A 401 -34.27 11.45 -27.72
CA LEU A 401 -33.28 10.40 -27.91
C LEU A 401 -31.86 10.97 -27.97
N VAL A 402 -31.67 12.08 -28.69
CA VAL A 402 -30.38 12.80 -28.79
C VAL A 402 -29.93 13.33 -27.42
N ALA A 403 -30.83 13.97 -26.66
CA ALA A 403 -30.52 14.52 -25.36
C ALA A 403 -30.08 13.44 -24.36
N GLN A 404 -30.79 12.30 -24.33
CA GLN A 404 -30.39 11.14 -23.53
C GLN A 404 -29.00 10.62 -23.90
N LEU A 405 -28.70 10.50 -25.21
CA LEU A 405 -27.40 10.02 -25.66
C LEU A 405 -26.25 10.97 -25.30
N LEU A 406 -26.48 12.28 -25.37
CA LEU A 406 -25.50 13.27 -24.94
C LEU A 406 -25.31 13.25 -23.42
N ASN A 407 -26.37 13.00 -22.65
CA ASN A 407 -26.28 12.84 -21.18
C ASN A 407 -25.47 11.60 -20.77
N GLU A 408 -25.76 10.46 -21.39
CA GLU A 408 -25.07 9.19 -21.11
C GLU A 408 -23.63 9.21 -21.65
N THR A 409 -23.35 9.97 -22.70
CA THR A 409 -22.02 10.05 -23.34
C THR A 409 -21.55 11.50 -23.50
N PRO A 410 -21.23 12.22 -22.40
CA PRO A 410 -20.91 13.64 -22.44
C PRO A 410 -19.61 13.93 -23.20
N SER A 411 -18.72 12.93 -23.35
CA SER A 411 -17.48 13.03 -24.14
C SER A 411 -17.71 13.33 -25.62
N LEU A 412 -18.92 13.08 -26.15
CA LEU A 412 -19.29 13.46 -27.51
C LEU A 412 -19.18 14.98 -27.71
N THR A 413 -19.62 15.77 -26.72
CA THR A 413 -19.56 17.25 -26.78
C THR A 413 -18.12 17.78 -26.84
N VAL A 414 -17.16 17.05 -26.25
CA VAL A 414 -15.74 17.43 -26.25
C VAL A 414 -15.02 16.92 -27.49
N SER A 415 -15.34 15.72 -27.96
CA SER A 415 -14.67 15.10 -29.11
C SER A 415 -15.13 15.64 -30.46
N ALA A 416 -16.39 16.09 -30.57
CA ALA A 416 -16.93 16.69 -31.78
C ALA A 416 -17.80 17.92 -31.45
N PRO A 417 -17.23 19.00 -30.86
CA PRO A 417 -17.97 20.18 -30.42
C PRO A 417 -18.65 20.89 -31.60
N ASP A 418 -18.09 20.78 -32.80
CA ASP A 418 -18.69 21.34 -34.01
C ASP A 418 -20.00 20.67 -34.37
N VAL A 419 -20.23 19.42 -33.97
CA VAL A 419 -21.44 18.66 -34.27
C VAL A 419 -22.39 18.70 -33.08
N PHE A 420 -21.87 18.47 -31.87
CA PHE A 420 -22.65 18.33 -30.65
C PHE A 420 -22.42 19.53 -29.73
N ASN A 421 -23.21 20.58 -29.94
CA ASN A 421 -23.23 21.75 -29.07
C ASN A 421 -24.66 22.25 -28.86
N ALA A 422 -24.87 22.99 -27.76
CA ALA A 422 -26.16 23.53 -27.36
C ALA A 422 -26.84 24.34 -28.48
N ARG A 423 -26.04 25.10 -29.23
CA ARG A 423 -26.55 25.90 -30.36
C ARG A 423 -27.12 25.03 -31.47
N LYS A 424 -26.39 24.01 -31.94
CA LYS A 424 -26.86 23.12 -33.01
C LYS A 424 -28.07 22.30 -32.58
N PHE A 425 -28.07 21.82 -31.34
CA PHE A 425 -29.21 21.10 -30.78
C PHE A 425 -30.47 22.01 -30.71
N ARG A 426 -30.33 23.24 -30.23
CA ARG A 426 -31.41 24.24 -30.20
C ARG A 426 -31.91 24.60 -31.60
N MET A 427 -30.98 24.78 -32.55
CA MET A 427 -31.29 25.12 -33.95
C MET A 427 -31.84 23.95 -34.76
N ALA A 428 -31.86 22.72 -34.24
CA ALA A 428 -32.50 21.59 -34.90
C ALA A 428 -34.04 21.67 -34.77
N THR A 429 -34.62 22.76 -35.28
CA THR A 429 -36.06 23.06 -35.18
C THR A 429 -36.92 22.27 -36.17
N SER A 430 -36.33 21.46 -37.04
CA SER A 430 -37.05 20.54 -37.94
C SER A 430 -36.73 19.08 -37.64
N PHE A 431 -37.66 18.19 -38.02
CA PHE A 431 -37.48 16.74 -37.97
C PHE A 431 -36.18 16.27 -38.61
N ASP A 432 -35.89 16.69 -39.84
CA ASP A 432 -34.68 16.29 -40.58
C ASP A 432 -33.39 16.73 -39.88
N SER A 433 -33.41 17.91 -39.24
CA SER A 433 -32.25 18.41 -38.50
C SER A 433 -32.01 17.60 -37.23
N ALA A 434 -33.07 17.26 -36.49
CA ALA A 434 -32.99 16.38 -35.33
C ALA A 434 -32.53 14.96 -35.73
N PHE A 435 -33.03 14.44 -36.85
CA PHE A 435 -32.61 13.15 -37.39
C PHE A 435 -31.13 13.14 -37.79
N LYS A 436 -30.65 14.19 -38.46
CA LYS A 436 -29.22 14.33 -38.81
C LYS A 436 -28.32 14.34 -37.57
N LEU A 437 -28.77 14.97 -36.48
CA LEU A 437 -28.05 14.93 -35.20
C LEU A 437 -28.02 13.52 -34.62
N LEU A 438 -29.18 12.85 -34.52
CA LEU A 438 -29.24 11.46 -34.05
C LEU A 438 -28.35 10.54 -34.89
N HIS A 439 -28.43 10.64 -36.21
CA HIS A 439 -27.61 9.86 -37.13
C HIS A 439 -26.10 10.10 -36.92
N SER A 440 -25.70 11.36 -36.68
CA SER A 440 -24.31 11.70 -36.40
C SER A 440 -23.81 11.09 -35.08
N ILE A 441 -24.68 11.04 -34.05
CA ILE A 441 -24.37 10.39 -32.77
C ILE A 441 -24.24 8.88 -32.97
N VAL A 442 -25.23 8.23 -33.58
CA VAL A 442 -25.22 6.77 -33.79
C VAL A 442 -24.02 6.32 -34.61
N ARG A 443 -23.57 7.11 -35.59
CA ARG A 443 -22.36 6.82 -36.36
C ARG A 443 -21.09 6.75 -35.50
N ILE A 444 -21.02 7.52 -34.42
CA ILE A 444 -19.85 7.56 -33.52
C ILE A 444 -19.97 6.48 -32.44
N LEU A 445 -21.20 6.16 -32.03
CA LEU A 445 -21.45 5.13 -31.03
C LEU A 445 -21.30 3.73 -31.62
N GLY A 446 -20.61 2.85 -30.89
CA GLY A 446 -20.30 1.50 -31.37
C GLY A 446 -21.47 0.50 -31.28
N SER A 447 -22.32 0.59 -30.25
CA SER A 447 -23.50 -0.26 -30.07
C SER A 447 -24.56 0.53 -29.33
N LEU A 448 -25.79 0.54 -29.83
CA LEU A 448 -26.89 1.30 -29.26
C LEU A 448 -28.21 0.54 -29.33
N VAL A 449 -28.96 0.57 -28.23
CA VAL A 449 -30.36 0.13 -28.18
C VAL A 449 -31.29 1.35 -28.10
N ILE A 450 -32.30 1.41 -28.95
CA ILE A 450 -33.36 2.42 -28.93
C ILE A 450 -34.67 1.73 -28.56
N VAL A 451 -35.35 2.20 -27.53
CA VAL A 451 -36.67 1.70 -27.13
C VAL A 451 -37.70 2.82 -27.26
N ILE A 452 -38.70 2.65 -28.13
CA ILE A 452 -39.79 3.61 -28.30
C ILE A 452 -41.09 2.96 -27.87
N ASP A 453 -41.59 3.38 -26.73
CA ASP A 453 -42.84 2.87 -26.18
C ASP A 453 -44.03 3.66 -26.71
N ARG A 454 -45.08 2.94 -27.14
CA ARG A 454 -46.38 3.47 -27.55
C ARG A 454 -46.27 4.50 -28.66
N LEU A 455 -45.52 4.20 -29.72
CA LEU A 455 -45.31 5.10 -30.86
C LEU A 455 -46.64 5.58 -31.48
N ASP A 456 -47.71 4.80 -31.36
CA ASP A 456 -49.07 5.17 -31.79
C ASP A 456 -49.66 6.40 -31.07
N MET A 457 -49.08 6.80 -29.93
CA MET A 457 -49.46 7.99 -29.16
C MET A 457 -48.70 9.25 -29.63
N CYS A 458 -47.71 9.11 -30.51
CA CYS A 458 -47.01 10.23 -31.10
C CYS A 458 -47.91 10.94 -32.12
N THR A 459 -48.17 12.23 -31.92
CA THR A 459 -49.00 13.01 -32.84
C THR A 459 -48.19 13.54 -34.00
N PRO A 460 -48.71 13.47 -35.25
CA PRO A 460 -48.04 14.07 -36.39
C PRO A 460 -47.85 15.56 -36.14
N ASP A 461 -46.68 16.05 -36.53
CA ASP A 461 -46.35 17.46 -36.46
C ASP A 461 -47.17 18.22 -37.53
N PRO A 462 -47.97 19.24 -37.16
CA PRO A 462 -48.77 20.00 -38.12
C PRO A 462 -47.92 20.67 -39.21
N ASP A 463 -46.67 21.03 -38.89
CA ASP A 463 -45.78 21.75 -39.78
C ASP A 463 -44.93 20.82 -40.66
N ALA A 464 -44.75 19.56 -40.25
CA ALA A 464 -43.95 18.58 -40.96
C ALA A 464 -44.81 17.49 -41.62
N LYS A 465 -45.35 17.80 -42.80
CA LYS A 465 -46.23 16.91 -43.61
C LYS A 465 -45.65 15.52 -43.92
N HIS A 466 -44.34 15.31 -43.75
CA HIS A 466 -43.63 14.08 -44.15
C HIS A 466 -42.75 13.50 -43.01
N ALA A 467 -42.97 13.90 -41.75
CA ALA A 467 -42.17 13.40 -40.63
C ALA A 467 -42.58 11.97 -40.20
N SER A 468 -41.99 10.96 -40.84
CA SER A 468 -42.19 9.55 -40.48
C SER A 468 -41.03 9.04 -39.62
N ILE A 469 -41.29 8.81 -38.33
CA ILE A 469 -40.30 8.23 -37.41
C ILE A 469 -39.86 6.84 -37.88
N VAL A 470 -40.81 6.05 -38.39
CA VAL A 470 -40.54 4.68 -38.84
C VAL A 470 -39.55 4.70 -40.01
N GLU A 471 -39.75 5.56 -41.00
CA GLU A 471 -38.83 5.71 -42.12
C GLU A 471 -37.45 6.18 -41.67
N ALA A 472 -37.40 7.17 -40.79
CA ALA A 472 -36.14 7.69 -40.25
C ALA A 472 -35.34 6.63 -39.49
N LEU A 473 -35.96 5.90 -38.56
CA LEU A 473 -35.31 4.81 -37.82
C LEU A 473 -34.86 3.68 -38.74
N SER A 474 -35.58 3.48 -39.83
CA SER A 474 -35.26 2.44 -40.80
C SER A 474 -34.08 2.80 -41.68
N LEU A 475 -34.00 4.06 -42.10
CA LEU A 475 -32.79 4.61 -42.71
C LEU A 475 -31.59 4.47 -41.74
N LEU A 476 -31.82 4.78 -40.46
CA LEU A 476 -30.78 4.68 -39.44
C LEU A 476 -30.29 3.25 -39.21
N VAL A 477 -31.20 2.29 -39.12
CA VAL A 477 -30.88 0.86 -39.01
C VAL A 477 -30.21 0.34 -40.27
N SER A 478 -30.65 0.75 -41.46
CA SER A 478 -30.01 0.34 -42.71
C SER A 478 -28.55 0.82 -42.79
N ALA A 479 -28.25 2.01 -42.26
CA ALA A 479 -26.90 2.55 -42.21
C ALA A 479 -26.04 1.90 -41.10
N HIS A 480 -26.66 1.44 -40.01
CA HIS A 480 -25.98 0.98 -38.79
C HIS A 480 -26.45 -0.41 -38.32
N ALA A 481 -26.73 -1.33 -39.25
CA ALA A 481 -27.41 -2.59 -38.96
C ALA A 481 -26.67 -3.47 -37.94
N ALA A 482 -25.34 -3.40 -37.89
CA ALA A 482 -24.52 -4.18 -36.97
C ALA A 482 -24.57 -3.65 -35.52
N SER A 483 -24.68 -2.33 -35.35
CA SER A 483 -24.51 -1.63 -34.07
C SER A 483 -25.81 -1.11 -33.46
N LEU A 484 -26.85 -0.91 -34.26
CA LEU A 484 -28.11 -0.35 -33.81
C LEU A 484 -29.17 -1.42 -33.62
N ARG A 485 -29.89 -1.38 -32.51
CA ARG A 485 -31.07 -2.23 -32.22
C ARG A 485 -32.22 -1.32 -31.84
N VAL A 486 -33.39 -1.52 -32.42
CA VAL A 486 -34.57 -0.69 -32.19
C VAL A 486 -35.75 -1.58 -31.79
N ILE A 487 -36.43 -1.20 -30.72
CA ILE A 487 -37.64 -1.86 -30.26
C ILE A 487 -38.74 -0.81 -30.21
N ILE A 488 -39.84 -1.08 -30.90
CA ILE A 488 -40.99 -0.17 -31.01
C ILE A 488 -42.21 -0.91 -30.48
N THR A 489 -42.96 -0.28 -29.56
CA THR A 489 -44.24 -0.83 -29.10
C THR A 489 -45.41 0.03 -29.59
N THR A 490 -46.53 -0.62 -29.93
CA THR A 490 -47.79 0.05 -30.28
C THR A 490 -49.02 -0.64 -29.69
N ALA A 491 -50.00 0.16 -29.25
CA ALA A 491 -51.32 -0.35 -28.82
C ALA A 491 -52.31 -0.57 -29.98
N GLN A 492 -51.87 -0.29 -31.21
CA GLN A 492 -52.61 -0.58 -32.43
C GLN A 492 -51.92 -1.72 -33.17
N VAL A 493 -52.71 -2.67 -33.66
CA VAL A 493 -52.21 -3.73 -34.54
C VAL A 493 -51.92 -3.11 -35.90
N VAL A 494 -50.63 -3.03 -36.22
CA VAL A 494 -50.15 -2.51 -37.50
C VAL A 494 -49.95 -3.69 -38.45
N SER A 495 -50.55 -3.61 -39.63
CA SER A 495 -50.32 -4.61 -40.68
C SER A 495 -48.85 -4.53 -41.16
N PRO A 496 -48.13 -5.65 -41.27
CA PRO A 496 -46.78 -5.65 -41.83
C PRO A 496 -46.68 -5.01 -43.22
N LEU A 497 -47.77 -5.07 -44.00
CA LEU A 497 -47.87 -4.47 -45.34
C LEU A 497 -47.92 -2.93 -45.31
N ALA A 498 -48.28 -2.34 -44.17
CA ALA A 498 -48.37 -0.89 -44.00
C ALA A 498 -47.02 -0.25 -43.64
N LEU A 499 -46.04 -1.05 -43.22
CA LEU A 499 -44.70 -0.56 -42.96
C LEU A 499 -43.87 -0.62 -44.25
N PRO A 500 -42.93 0.31 -44.46
CA PRO A 500 -42.01 0.24 -45.59
C PRO A 500 -41.29 -1.12 -45.56
N GLY A 501 -40.95 -1.70 -46.72
CA GLY A 501 -40.39 -3.06 -46.89
C GLY A 501 -39.04 -3.29 -46.21
N LEU A 502 -39.03 -3.23 -44.89
CA LEU A 502 -37.89 -3.05 -44.03
C LEU A 502 -37.59 -4.33 -43.26
N PRO A 503 -36.36 -4.47 -42.73
CA PRO A 503 -35.95 -5.63 -41.93
C PRO A 503 -36.55 -5.58 -40.50
N ILE A 504 -37.88 -5.68 -40.43
CA ILE A 504 -38.69 -5.57 -39.22
C ILE A 504 -39.16 -6.96 -38.82
N SER A 505 -38.87 -7.35 -37.58
CA SER A 505 -39.49 -8.51 -36.94
C SER A 505 -40.77 -8.06 -36.25
N PHE A 506 -41.89 -8.72 -36.53
CA PHE A 506 -43.19 -8.36 -35.94
C PHE A 506 -43.58 -9.34 -34.85
N ALA A 507 -44.03 -8.81 -33.72
CA ALA A 507 -44.67 -9.57 -32.67
C ALA A 507 -46.04 -8.95 -32.40
N THR A 508 -47.12 -9.67 -32.75
CA THR A 508 -48.50 -9.26 -32.41
C THR A 508 -49.00 -10.15 -31.28
N ILE A 509 -49.14 -9.57 -30.10
CA ILE A 509 -49.59 -10.29 -28.91
C ILE A 509 -51.04 -9.89 -28.61
N ASN A 510 -51.94 -10.87 -28.65
CA ASN A 510 -53.35 -10.65 -28.33
C ASN A 510 -53.63 -11.21 -26.93
N THR A 511 -53.59 -10.35 -25.92
CA THR A 511 -53.87 -10.72 -24.52
C THR A 511 -55.35 -11.05 -24.27
N ARG A 512 -56.26 -10.62 -25.15
CA ARG A 512 -57.70 -10.94 -25.03
C ARG A 512 -58.02 -12.38 -25.43
N ARG A 513 -57.21 -13.00 -26.26
CA ARG A 513 -57.39 -14.39 -26.68
C ARG A 513 -56.83 -15.31 -25.61
N ARG A 514 -57.69 -16.16 -25.02
CA ARG A 514 -57.23 -17.23 -24.13
C ARG A 514 -56.17 -18.05 -24.87
N PRO A 515 -55.00 -18.32 -24.27
CA PRO A 515 -54.01 -19.17 -24.89
C PRO A 515 -54.68 -20.51 -25.19
N ARG A 516 -54.73 -20.90 -26.47
CA ARG A 516 -55.13 -22.26 -26.85
C ARG A 516 -54.17 -23.17 -26.08
N ARG A 517 -54.70 -24.05 -25.22
CA ARG A 517 -53.91 -25.12 -24.59
C ARG A 517 -53.11 -25.75 -25.72
N ARG A 518 -51.77 -25.65 -25.67
CA ARG A 518 -50.92 -26.41 -26.59
C ARG A 518 -51.33 -27.87 -26.42
N GLU A 519 -51.91 -28.46 -27.46
CA GLU A 519 -52.04 -29.91 -27.54
C GLU A 519 -50.61 -30.45 -27.38
N THR A 520 -50.44 -31.25 -26.34
CA THR A 520 -49.14 -31.67 -25.81
C THR A 520 -48.62 -32.86 -26.59
#